data_AF-A0A2E9CJ84-F1
#
_entry.id   AF-A0A2E9CJ84-F1
#
_cell.length_a   1.000
_cell.length_b   1.000
_cell.length_c   1.000
_cell.angle_alpha   90.00
_cell.angle_beta   90.00
_cell.angle_gamma   90.00
#
_symmetry.space_group_name_H-M   'P 1'
#
loop_
_entity.id
_entity.type
_entity.pdbx_description
1 polymer ?
#
loop_
_entity_poly.entity_id
_entity_poly.type
_entity_poly.pdbx_seq_one_letter_code
_entity_poly.pdbx_strand_id
1 'polypeptide(L)'
;MAEWPDNLETLKWNARTGLTFRRALLTGNLKAYYLEDDGEQLVPGWAWANEHAAGEAMHAISLPSDPFLSGFSPHDLRVYIRRTELEAWLQRSDVTSADDLPNLPMAYDAASKPEPITYSEPPQKPFVDLTEAITWTAFRVAMSRDVFMLGEHYRFGPFEADDYSAKLDLAVRDFAAKAGGGLIRVRGRNAPAFYDRQSEAAGTSDLTDNQLRDFARYDLTHGGLLFGTGWVRLGDPIDSRRDGWRDVEVSRADLIKAFPAQDQEARVFSTPIPASLPEIGTVMPLHEALSWLAHGKPSHDIEIWQNAAGGWIFRDPSGAVIKPHVDGSHPPIIETYRQASRTLHSALRDGSLLSYVAPASGTPLQVPRLYWNGVNPESLRYAYPGVTPDYHGAGCPVLLSRQSFDAWRAAISPIKAPEKTRLSHGYVVNWCKHWIESGNGNGMDKAWQDFQATPEHHGLSRDDVFRPAWREAKTR
;
A
#
# COMPACT_ATOMS: atom_id res chain seq x y z
N MET A 1 -13.43 -34.01 35.37
CA MET A 1 -12.58 -33.25 34.44
C MET A 1 -11.80 -32.27 35.28
N ALA A 2 -10.52 -32.55 35.52
CA ALA A 2 -9.68 -31.73 36.38
C ALA A 2 -9.27 -30.47 35.61
N GLU A 3 -9.73 -29.32 36.07
CA GLU A 3 -9.15 -28.02 35.71
C GLU A 3 -7.72 -28.02 36.24
N TRP A 4 -6.73 -27.89 35.36
CA TRP A 4 -5.36 -27.62 35.76
C TRP A 4 -5.29 -26.13 36.14
N PRO A 5 -4.95 -25.79 37.40
CA PRO A 5 -4.63 -24.42 37.73
C PRO A 5 -3.20 -24.18 37.24
N ASP A 6 -3.05 -23.60 36.05
CA ASP A 6 -1.75 -23.10 35.62
C ASP A 6 -1.30 -22.03 36.61
N ASN A 7 -0.39 -22.41 37.51
CA ASN A 7 0.20 -21.52 38.49
C ASN A 7 0.87 -20.36 37.74
N LEU A 8 0.60 -19.12 38.15
CA LEU A 8 1.15 -17.90 37.54
C LEU A 8 2.68 -17.98 37.34
N GLU A 9 3.37 -18.67 38.25
CA GLU A 9 4.81 -18.91 38.17
C GLU A 9 5.19 -19.89 37.04
N THR A 10 4.39 -20.93 36.79
CA THR A 10 4.56 -21.84 35.65
C THR A 10 4.33 -21.11 34.32
N LEU A 11 3.32 -20.23 34.26
CA LEU A 11 3.06 -19.39 33.07
C LEU A 11 4.21 -18.41 32.78
N LYS A 12 4.71 -17.72 33.82
CA LYS A 12 5.89 -16.84 33.69
C LYS A 12 7.14 -17.62 33.28
N TRP A 13 7.35 -18.82 33.81
CA TRP A 13 8.49 -19.66 33.46
C TRP A 13 8.41 -20.13 32.01
N ASN A 14 7.23 -20.58 31.55
CA ASN A 14 6.99 -20.98 30.15
C ASN A 14 7.22 -19.80 29.19
N ALA A 15 6.65 -18.63 29.49
CA ALA A 15 6.82 -17.43 28.67
C ALA A 15 8.30 -16.98 28.59
N ARG A 16 9.04 -17.07 29.71
CA ARG A 16 10.47 -16.75 29.76
C ARG A 16 11.30 -17.74 28.96
N THR A 17 11.07 -19.04 29.12
CA THR A 17 11.78 -20.08 28.37
C THR A 17 11.55 -19.95 26.86
N GLY A 18 10.31 -19.68 26.44
CA GLY A 18 9.97 -19.45 25.04
C GLY A 18 10.68 -18.25 24.42
N LEU A 19 10.77 -17.12 25.14
CA LEU A 19 11.49 -15.93 24.68
C LEU A 19 12.99 -16.17 24.52
N THR A 20 13.63 -16.85 25.48
CA THR A 20 15.05 -17.18 25.43
C THR A 20 15.36 -18.12 24.26
N PHE A 21 14.51 -19.12 24.02
CA PHE A 21 14.62 -20.02 22.86
C PHE A 21 14.48 -19.26 21.54
N ARG A 22 13.42 -18.45 21.41
CA ARG A 22 13.18 -17.67 20.19
C ARG A 22 14.32 -16.68 19.90
N ARG A 23 14.86 -16.03 20.92
CA ARG A 23 16.05 -15.16 20.78
C ARG A 23 17.24 -15.93 20.23
N ALA A 24 17.52 -17.12 20.76
CA ALA A 24 18.64 -17.93 20.31
C ALA A 24 18.50 -18.38 18.85
N LEU A 25 17.27 -18.73 18.44
CA LEU A 25 16.95 -19.07 17.05
C LEU A 25 17.11 -17.85 16.12
N LEU A 26 16.62 -16.67 16.54
CA LEU A 26 16.76 -15.42 15.79
C LEU A 26 18.22 -15.00 15.59
N THR A 27 19.09 -15.20 16.57
CA THR A 27 20.52 -14.85 16.45
C THR A 27 21.38 -15.96 15.85
N GLY A 28 20.81 -17.13 15.57
CA GLY A 28 21.55 -18.31 15.08
C GLY A 28 22.45 -18.95 16.15
N ASN A 29 22.25 -18.61 17.43
CA ASN A 29 22.95 -19.23 18.56
C ASN A 29 22.42 -20.65 18.85
N LEU A 30 21.18 -20.91 18.44
CA LEU A 30 20.56 -22.21 18.40
C LEU A 30 19.99 -22.39 16.99
N LYS A 31 20.14 -23.58 16.39
CA LYS A 31 19.62 -23.87 15.06
C LYS A 31 18.51 -24.90 15.15
N ALA A 32 17.50 -24.71 14.31
CA ALA A 32 16.41 -25.64 14.14
C ALA A 32 16.42 -26.14 12.70
N TYR A 33 15.93 -27.36 12.51
CA TYR A 33 15.97 -28.07 11.26
C TYR A 33 14.59 -28.63 10.93
N TYR A 34 14.35 -28.87 9.65
CA TYR A 34 13.20 -29.61 9.16
C TYR A 34 13.66 -30.62 8.12
N LEU A 35 12.81 -31.60 7.80
CA LEU A 35 13.10 -32.60 6.77
C LEU A 35 12.31 -32.28 5.51
N GLU A 36 13.00 -32.24 4.38
CA GLU A 36 12.41 -32.32 3.03
C GLU A 36 12.86 -33.62 2.35
N ASP A 37 12.27 -33.91 1.18
CA ASP A 37 12.59 -35.11 0.39
C ASP A 37 14.10 -35.24 0.06
N ASP A 38 14.79 -34.10 -0.08
CA ASP A 38 16.22 -34.02 -0.40
C ASP A 38 17.13 -33.99 0.85
N GLY A 39 16.56 -34.10 2.05
CA GLY A 39 17.29 -34.20 3.31
C GLY A 39 16.97 -33.12 4.33
N GLU A 40 17.83 -33.02 5.35
CA GLU A 40 17.68 -32.04 6.42
C GLU A 40 18.01 -30.63 5.93
N GLN A 41 17.11 -29.70 6.21
CA GLN A 41 17.24 -28.29 5.90
C GLN A 41 17.28 -27.45 7.17
N LEU A 42 18.07 -26.38 7.15
CA LEU A 42 18.12 -25.40 8.23
C LEU A 42 16.88 -24.49 8.16
N VAL A 43 16.18 -24.32 9.28
CA VAL A 43 15.13 -23.31 9.41
C VAL A 43 15.79 -21.94 9.50
N PRO A 44 15.47 -20.98 8.61
CA PRO A 44 16.06 -19.66 8.65
C PRO A 44 15.63 -18.87 9.89
N GLY A 45 16.50 -17.96 10.33
CA GLY A 45 16.26 -17.13 11.51
C GLY A 45 15.00 -16.27 11.37
N TRP A 46 14.77 -15.70 10.18
CA TRP A 46 13.60 -14.86 9.91
C TRP A 46 12.25 -15.57 10.07
N ALA A 47 12.19 -16.91 9.96
CA ALA A 47 10.94 -17.66 10.15
C ALA A 47 10.45 -17.62 11.60
N TRP A 48 11.37 -17.40 12.56
CA TRP A 48 11.08 -17.27 13.98
C TRP A 48 10.67 -15.84 14.39
N ALA A 49 10.64 -14.90 13.44
CA ALA A 49 10.32 -13.51 13.71
C ALA A 49 8.82 -13.27 13.96
N ASN A 50 7.92 -14.14 13.47
CA ASN A 50 6.50 -14.06 13.79
C ASN A 50 6.22 -14.69 15.16
N GLU A 51 5.60 -13.93 16.07
CA GLU A 51 5.33 -14.38 17.44
C GLU A 51 4.29 -15.49 17.52
N HIS A 52 3.21 -15.39 16.76
CA HIS A 52 2.12 -16.37 16.75
C HIS A 52 2.62 -17.71 16.21
N ALA A 53 3.33 -17.69 15.08
CA ALA A 53 3.90 -18.89 14.47
C ALA A 53 4.98 -19.54 15.37
N ALA A 54 5.87 -18.72 15.96
CA ALA A 54 6.89 -19.22 16.88
C ALA A 54 6.26 -19.79 18.16
N GLY A 55 5.18 -19.19 18.67
CA GLY A 55 4.42 -19.69 19.82
C GLY A 55 3.89 -21.11 19.57
N GLU A 56 3.25 -21.34 18.43
CA GLU A 56 2.78 -22.68 18.07
C GLU A 56 3.92 -23.69 17.91
N ALA A 57 5.05 -23.30 17.29
CA ALA A 57 6.20 -24.19 17.18
C ALA A 57 6.75 -24.65 18.53
N MET A 58 6.67 -23.81 19.56
CA MET A 58 7.08 -24.18 20.92
C MET A 58 6.09 -25.14 21.61
N HIS A 59 4.82 -25.14 21.20
CA HIS A 59 3.77 -26.00 21.79
C HIS A 59 3.55 -27.30 21.01
N ALA A 60 3.56 -27.25 19.68
CA ALA A 60 3.17 -28.32 18.78
C ALA A 60 4.31 -28.83 17.89
N ILE A 61 5.52 -28.26 18.00
CA ILE A 61 6.72 -28.66 17.23
C ILE A 61 6.54 -28.41 15.71
N SER A 62 5.47 -27.71 15.33
CA SER A 62 5.20 -27.33 13.95
C SER A 62 5.39 -25.84 13.79
N LEU A 63 6.22 -25.43 12.84
CA LEU A 63 6.37 -24.03 12.47
C LEU A 63 5.50 -23.76 11.24
N PRO A 64 4.38 -23.03 11.40
CA PRO A 64 3.57 -22.59 10.29
C PRO A 64 4.40 -21.71 9.38
N SER A 65 4.28 -21.97 8.09
CA SER A 65 5.01 -21.24 7.07
C SER A 65 4.16 -20.13 6.48
N ASP A 66 4.79 -18.98 6.27
CA ASP A 66 4.14 -17.82 5.66
C ASP A 66 3.82 -18.11 4.17
N PRO A 67 2.52 -18.27 3.80
CA PRO A 67 2.13 -18.57 2.43
C PRO A 67 2.26 -17.36 1.51
N PHE A 68 2.58 -16.18 2.05
CA PHE A 68 2.73 -14.94 1.31
C PHE A 68 4.20 -14.63 0.99
N LEU A 69 5.10 -15.61 1.05
CA LEU A 69 6.50 -15.44 0.65
C LEU A 69 6.78 -16.14 -0.68
N SER A 70 7.40 -15.42 -1.61
CA SER A 70 7.75 -15.97 -2.92
C SER A 70 8.80 -17.08 -2.81
N GLY A 71 8.58 -18.19 -3.52
CA GLY A 71 9.56 -19.30 -3.57
C GLY A 71 9.72 -20.10 -2.28
N PHE A 72 8.93 -19.80 -1.24
CA PHE A 72 8.91 -20.54 0.01
C PHE A 72 7.54 -21.20 0.14
N SER A 73 7.46 -22.49 -0.17
CA SER A 73 6.23 -23.26 0.00
C SER A 73 6.46 -24.30 1.06
N PRO A 74 5.80 -24.19 2.21
CA PRO A 74 5.63 -25.36 3.06
C PRO A 74 4.18 -25.66 3.42
N HIS A 75 3.91 -26.94 3.55
CA HIS A 75 2.91 -27.43 4.47
C HIS A 75 3.64 -27.76 5.78
N ASP A 76 3.26 -27.07 6.86
CA ASP A 76 3.46 -27.45 8.27
C ASP A 76 4.84 -28.08 8.58
N LEU A 77 5.87 -27.23 8.66
CA LEU A 77 7.24 -27.69 8.89
C LEU A 77 7.36 -28.28 10.29
N ARG A 78 7.52 -29.60 10.37
CA ARG A 78 7.91 -30.26 11.62
C ARG A 78 9.37 -29.93 11.90
N VAL A 79 9.57 -29.01 12.83
CA VAL A 79 10.89 -28.49 13.17
C VAL A 79 11.48 -29.25 14.34
N TYR A 80 12.78 -29.45 14.36
CA TYR A 80 13.48 -30.08 15.47
C TYR A 80 14.84 -29.44 15.69
N ILE A 81 15.36 -29.63 16.90
CA ILE A 81 16.69 -29.16 17.28
C ILE A 81 17.54 -30.38 17.57
N ARG A 82 18.74 -30.44 17.01
CA ARG A 82 19.66 -31.53 17.26
C ARG A 82 20.08 -31.54 18.73
N ARG A 83 20.10 -32.72 19.34
CA ARG A 83 20.48 -32.88 20.76
C ARG A 83 21.83 -32.22 21.07
N THR A 84 22.83 -32.42 20.22
CA THR A 84 24.18 -31.87 20.42
C THR A 84 24.21 -30.34 20.42
N GLU A 85 23.36 -29.70 19.61
CA GLU A 85 23.27 -28.23 19.55
C GLU A 85 22.53 -27.66 20.75
N LEU A 86 21.45 -28.32 21.17
CA LEU A 86 20.74 -27.96 22.38
C LEU A 86 21.65 -28.08 23.60
N GLU A 87 22.37 -29.19 23.75
CA GLU A 87 23.33 -29.40 24.84
C GLU A 87 24.44 -28.35 24.84
N ALA A 88 25.04 -28.06 23.68
CA ALA A 88 26.08 -27.04 23.55
C ALA A 88 25.56 -25.64 23.90
N TRP A 89 24.34 -25.30 23.49
CA TRP A 89 23.72 -24.02 23.81
C TRP A 89 23.45 -23.89 25.31
N LEU A 90 22.88 -24.92 25.95
CA LEU A 90 22.58 -24.94 27.38
C LEU A 90 23.82 -24.78 28.29
N GLN A 91 25.02 -25.11 27.80
CA GLN A 91 26.28 -24.94 28.55
C GLN A 91 26.81 -23.50 28.51
N ARG A 92 26.20 -22.59 27.73
CA ARG A 92 26.67 -21.20 27.65
C ARG A 92 26.18 -20.39 28.86
N SER A 93 27.07 -19.59 29.42
CA SER A 93 26.78 -18.75 30.59
C SER A 93 25.77 -17.64 30.33
N ASP A 94 25.59 -17.24 29.06
CA ASP A 94 24.63 -16.22 28.64
C ASP A 94 23.18 -16.74 28.60
N VAL A 95 22.96 -18.05 28.52
CA VAL A 95 21.60 -18.64 28.52
C VAL A 95 20.90 -18.48 29.86
N THR A 96 21.67 -18.41 30.96
CA THR A 96 21.15 -18.13 32.30
C THR A 96 21.10 -16.63 32.65
N SER A 97 21.70 -15.78 31.82
CA SER A 97 21.76 -14.33 32.04
C SER A 97 20.45 -13.69 31.58
N ALA A 98 19.64 -13.23 32.54
CA ALA A 98 18.26 -12.77 32.31
C ALA A 98 18.11 -11.23 32.22
N ASP A 99 19.21 -10.50 32.15
CA ASP A 99 19.17 -9.03 32.08
C ASP A 99 18.65 -8.58 30.69
N ASP A 100 17.66 -7.67 30.68
CA ASP A 100 17.12 -6.91 29.52
C ASP A 100 16.15 -7.60 28.51
N LEU A 101 15.29 -8.54 28.89
CA LEU A 101 14.31 -9.13 27.95
C LEU A 101 12.94 -8.42 27.94
N PRO A 102 12.77 -7.40 27.07
CA PRO A 102 11.54 -7.34 26.27
C PRO A 102 11.79 -7.29 24.75
N ASN A 103 13.01 -7.00 24.30
CA ASN A 103 13.30 -6.80 22.87
C ASN A 103 13.98 -8.03 22.25
N LEU A 104 13.30 -8.68 21.31
CA LEU A 104 13.90 -9.70 20.47
C LEU A 104 14.83 -9.05 19.43
N PRO A 105 16.02 -9.63 19.18
CA PRO A 105 16.93 -9.13 18.15
C PRO A 105 16.34 -9.39 16.77
N MET A 106 16.79 -8.61 15.79
CA MET A 106 16.53 -8.91 14.38
C MET A 106 17.18 -10.25 14.02
N ALA A 107 16.53 -11.00 13.12
CA ALA A 107 17.06 -12.27 12.64
C ALA A 107 18.43 -12.08 11.95
N TYR A 108 19.37 -13.00 12.18
CA TYR A 108 20.72 -12.95 11.62
C TYR A 108 20.73 -12.98 10.07
N ASP A 109 19.69 -13.54 9.47
CA ASP A 109 19.46 -13.67 8.03
C ASP A 109 18.24 -12.88 7.55
N ALA A 110 17.85 -11.81 8.25
CA ALA A 110 16.70 -10.99 7.89
C ALA A 110 16.75 -10.46 6.45
N ALA A 111 17.94 -10.12 5.95
CA ALA A 111 18.15 -9.66 4.57
C ALA A 111 17.94 -10.75 3.51
N SER A 112 17.87 -12.01 3.92
CA SER A 112 17.60 -13.17 3.06
C SER A 112 16.16 -13.65 3.13
N LYS A 113 15.28 -12.93 3.87
CA LYS A 113 13.84 -13.21 3.87
C LYS A 113 13.30 -13.03 2.44
N PRO A 114 12.57 -14.01 1.88
CA PRO A 114 11.98 -13.85 0.55
C PRO A 114 11.03 -12.66 0.46
N GLU A 115 10.86 -12.15 -0.76
CA GLU A 115 9.97 -11.02 -1.01
C GLU A 115 8.50 -11.43 -0.79
N PRO A 116 7.69 -10.55 -0.16
CA PRO A 116 6.29 -10.82 0.08
C PRO A 116 5.47 -10.76 -1.22
N ILE A 117 4.49 -11.65 -1.34
CA ILE A 117 3.49 -11.68 -2.40
C ILE A 117 2.48 -10.58 -2.12
N THR A 118 2.58 -9.48 -2.86
CA THR A 118 1.66 -8.34 -2.76
C THR A 118 0.54 -8.36 -3.78
N TYR A 119 0.60 -9.28 -4.75
CA TYR A 119 -0.39 -9.42 -5.81
C TYR A 119 -0.51 -10.87 -6.27
N SER A 120 -1.74 -11.35 -6.39
CA SER A 120 -2.05 -12.64 -7.02
C SER A 120 -3.46 -12.60 -7.58
N GLU A 121 -3.61 -12.76 -8.89
CA GLU A 121 -4.94 -12.82 -9.52
C GLU A 121 -5.74 -14.05 -9.06
N PRO A 122 -7.08 -13.98 -9.14
CA PRO A 122 -7.91 -15.16 -8.98
C PRO A 122 -7.54 -16.24 -10.01
N PRO A 123 -7.61 -17.54 -9.65
CA PRO A 123 -7.23 -18.64 -10.53
C PRO A 123 -7.86 -18.55 -11.91
N GLN A 124 -7.17 -19.01 -12.96
CA GLN A 124 -7.65 -18.99 -14.36
C GLN A 124 -8.74 -20.05 -14.61
N LYS A 125 -9.84 -19.98 -13.84
CA LYS A 125 -11.05 -20.80 -13.97
C LYS A 125 -12.24 -19.87 -14.25
N PRO A 126 -13.31 -20.34 -14.94
CA PRO A 126 -14.47 -19.50 -15.23
C PRO A 126 -15.16 -18.98 -13.96
N PHE A 127 -15.16 -19.80 -12.91
CA PHE A 127 -15.63 -19.45 -11.59
C PHE A 127 -14.52 -19.71 -10.56
N VAL A 128 -14.44 -18.83 -9.56
CA VAL A 128 -13.47 -18.88 -8.45
C VAL A 128 -14.21 -18.95 -7.12
N ASP A 129 -13.55 -19.44 -6.08
CA ASP A 129 -14.19 -19.56 -4.77
C ASP A 129 -14.51 -18.18 -4.18
N LEU A 130 -15.58 -18.09 -3.39
CA LEU A 130 -15.98 -16.85 -2.73
C LEU A 130 -14.84 -16.24 -1.90
N THR A 131 -14.08 -17.06 -1.17
CA THR A 131 -12.95 -16.60 -0.37
C THR A 131 -11.86 -15.99 -1.24
N GLU A 132 -11.54 -16.60 -2.39
CA GLU A 132 -10.58 -16.06 -3.35
C GLU A 132 -11.04 -14.72 -3.92
N ALA A 133 -12.32 -14.60 -4.24
CA ALA A 133 -12.91 -13.38 -4.78
C ALA A 133 -12.89 -12.20 -3.78
N ILE A 134 -13.26 -12.46 -2.52
CA ILE A 134 -13.29 -11.44 -1.48
C ILE A 134 -11.88 -11.02 -1.07
N THR A 135 -10.98 -11.97 -0.86
CA THR A 135 -9.58 -11.67 -0.48
C THR A 135 -8.83 -10.93 -1.57
N TRP A 136 -9.08 -11.24 -2.85
CA TRP A 136 -8.55 -10.46 -3.97
C TRP A 136 -9.14 -9.05 -4.02
N THR A 137 -10.44 -8.90 -3.75
CA THR A 137 -11.07 -7.58 -3.66
C THR A 137 -10.47 -6.73 -2.53
N ALA A 138 -10.20 -7.33 -1.37
CA ALA A 138 -9.67 -6.66 -0.18
C ALA A 138 -8.16 -6.36 -0.26
N PHE A 139 -7.37 -7.32 -0.72
CA PHE A 139 -5.91 -7.31 -0.57
C PHE A 139 -5.14 -7.42 -1.88
N ARG A 140 -5.83 -7.62 -3.01
CA ARG A 140 -5.22 -7.92 -4.33
C ARG A 140 -4.44 -9.23 -4.38
N VAL A 141 -4.58 -10.07 -3.36
CA VAL A 141 -4.04 -11.42 -3.31
C VAL A 141 -5.23 -12.35 -3.18
N ALA A 142 -5.52 -13.13 -4.24
CA ALA A 142 -6.53 -14.17 -4.19
C ALA A 142 -6.02 -15.31 -3.29
N MET A 143 -6.75 -15.60 -2.23
CA MET A 143 -6.40 -16.61 -1.24
C MET A 143 -7.42 -17.73 -1.26
N SER A 144 -6.93 -18.97 -1.33
CA SER A 144 -7.78 -20.12 -1.01
C SER A 144 -8.23 -20.04 0.45
N ARG A 145 -9.27 -20.79 0.78
CA ARG A 145 -9.80 -20.88 2.16
C ARG A 145 -8.72 -21.23 3.18
N ASP A 146 -7.88 -22.21 2.87
CA ASP A 146 -6.85 -22.68 3.80
C ASP A 146 -5.74 -21.64 3.98
N VAL A 147 -5.36 -20.92 2.91
CA VAL A 147 -4.41 -19.80 2.97
C VAL A 147 -4.97 -18.63 3.79
N PHE A 148 -6.24 -18.29 3.60
CA PHE A 148 -6.93 -17.27 4.39
C PHE A 148 -6.91 -17.62 5.88
N MET A 149 -7.32 -18.84 6.23
CA MET A 149 -7.38 -19.31 7.62
C MET A 149 -6.01 -19.29 8.29
N LEU A 150 -4.97 -19.78 7.59
CA LEU A 150 -3.60 -19.76 8.06
C LEU A 150 -3.09 -18.33 8.26
N GLY A 151 -3.34 -17.46 7.29
CA GLY A 151 -2.94 -16.06 7.30
C GLY A 151 -3.58 -15.26 8.42
N GLU A 152 -4.90 -15.40 8.62
CA GLU A 152 -5.63 -14.71 9.68
C GLU A 152 -5.18 -15.19 11.07
N HIS A 153 -5.07 -16.50 11.27
CA HIS A 153 -4.72 -17.10 12.56
C HIS A 153 -3.29 -16.75 13.00
N TYR A 154 -2.32 -16.81 12.09
CA TYR A 154 -0.92 -16.51 12.39
C TYR A 154 -0.50 -15.08 12.08
N ARG A 155 -1.42 -14.24 11.63
CA ARG A 155 -1.16 -12.85 11.26
C ARG A 155 -0.07 -12.74 10.19
N PHE A 156 -0.13 -13.54 9.13
CA PHE A 156 0.82 -13.46 8.02
C PHE A 156 0.37 -12.47 6.93
N GLY A 157 1.33 -11.92 6.19
CA GLY A 157 1.05 -11.10 5.00
C GLY A 157 0.05 -9.95 5.26
N PRO A 158 -1.05 -9.83 4.51
CA PRO A 158 -2.03 -8.74 4.70
C PRO A 158 -2.66 -8.67 6.09
N PHE A 159 -2.61 -9.76 6.85
CA PHE A 159 -3.15 -9.85 8.21
C PHE A 159 -2.20 -9.32 9.28
N GLU A 160 -0.93 -9.03 8.96
CA GLU A 160 -0.01 -8.37 9.90
C GLU A 160 -0.54 -7.00 10.33
N ALA A 161 -1.16 -6.27 9.40
CA ALA A 161 -1.70 -4.93 9.63
C ALA A 161 -3.00 -4.96 10.44
N ASP A 162 -3.15 -4.04 11.40
CA ASP A 162 -4.33 -3.98 12.27
C ASP A 162 -5.63 -3.56 11.54
N ASP A 163 -5.51 -3.03 10.33
CA ASP A 163 -6.65 -2.57 9.53
C ASP A 163 -7.25 -3.64 8.60
N TYR A 164 -6.72 -4.88 8.61
CA TYR A 164 -7.15 -5.94 7.69
C TYR A 164 -8.67 -6.22 7.78
N SER A 165 -9.24 -6.20 8.98
CA SER A 165 -10.68 -6.43 9.18
C SER A 165 -11.52 -5.34 8.51
N ALA A 166 -11.07 -4.08 8.56
CA ALA A 166 -11.78 -2.98 7.91
C ALA A 166 -11.71 -3.10 6.37
N LYS A 167 -10.58 -3.59 5.84
CA LYS A 167 -10.44 -3.89 4.40
C LYS A 167 -11.38 -5.00 3.95
N LEU A 168 -11.52 -6.06 4.74
CA LEU A 168 -12.48 -7.14 4.49
C LEU A 168 -13.93 -6.65 4.56
N ASP A 169 -14.28 -5.85 5.59
CA ASP A 169 -15.61 -5.26 5.73
C ASP A 169 -16.00 -4.42 4.50
N LEU A 170 -15.06 -3.61 3.99
CA LEU A 170 -15.26 -2.83 2.78
C LEU A 170 -15.41 -3.71 1.54
N ALA A 171 -14.52 -4.68 1.36
CA ALA A 171 -14.55 -5.59 0.22
C ALA A 171 -15.85 -6.38 0.13
N VAL A 172 -16.33 -6.92 1.26
CA VAL A 172 -17.60 -7.63 1.35
C VAL A 172 -18.78 -6.73 1.00
N ARG A 173 -18.79 -5.49 1.50
CA ARG A 173 -19.85 -4.52 1.19
C ARG A 173 -19.87 -4.17 -0.29
N ASP A 174 -18.72 -3.86 -0.87
CA ASP A 174 -18.60 -3.50 -2.28
C ASP A 174 -18.96 -4.68 -3.19
N PHE A 175 -18.51 -5.88 -2.83
CA PHE A 175 -18.86 -7.10 -3.54
C PHE A 175 -20.38 -7.34 -3.50
N ALA A 176 -21.00 -7.27 -2.32
CA ALA A 176 -22.43 -7.45 -2.17
C ALA A 176 -23.23 -6.42 -3.00
N ALA A 177 -22.80 -5.16 -3.02
CA ALA A 177 -23.43 -4.12 -3.82
C ALA A 177 -23.36 -4.39 -5.33
N LYS A 178 -22.21 -4.86 -5.83
CA LYS A 178 -22.03 -5.18 -7.26
C LYS A 178 -22.75 -6.47 -7.65
N ALA A 179 -22.67 -7.51 -6.82
CA ALA A 179 -23.36 -8.78 -7.05
C ALA A 179 -24.89 -8.60 -7.02
N GLY A 180 -25.43 -7.95 -5.98
CA GLY A 180 -26.86 -7.65 -5.87
C GLY A 180 -27.39 -6.62 -6.88
N GLY A 181 -26.50 -5.92 -7.58
CA GLY A 181 -26.81 -5.07 -8.73
C GLY A 181 -26.68 -5.77 -10.08
N GLY A 182 -26.48 -7.09 -10.11
CA GLY A 182 -26.36 -7.90 -11.32
C GLY A 182 -25.05 -7.72 -12.10
N LEU A 183 -24.04 -7.06 -11.52
CA LEU A 183 -22.75 -6.84 -12.17
C LEU A 183 -21.80 -8.02 -12.03
N ILE A 184 -22.03 -8.89 -11.04
CA ILE A 184 -21.21 -10.07 -10.76
C ILE A 184 -22.12 -11.27 -10.64
N ARG A 185 -21.91 -12.28 -11.48
CA ARG A 185 -22.62 -13.54 -11.36
C ARG A 185 -22.03 -14.37 -10.22
N VAL A 186 -22.92 -14.87 -9.37
CA VAL A 186 -22.60 -15.73 -8.23
C VAL A 186 -23.48 -16.96 -8.30
N ARG A 187 -22.91 -18.13 -8.03
CA ARG A 187 -23.62 -19.40 -7.97
C ARG A 187 -23.20 -20.18 -6.75
N GLY A 188 -24.03 -21.12 -6.32
CA GLY A 188 -23.71 -21.97 -5.18
C GLY A 188 -24.75 -23.03 -4.99
N ARG A 189 -24.67 -23.73 -3.85
CA ARG A 189 -25.58 -24.82 -3.51
C ARG A 189 -26.39 -24.43 -2.29
N ASN A 190 -27.70 -24.32 -2.45
CA ASN A 190 -28.59 -24.06 -1.33
C ASN A 190 -28.50 -25.20 -0.30
N ALA A 191 -28.29 -24.84 0.96
CA ALA A 191 -28.11 -25.76 2.08
C ALA A 191 -29.03 -25.32 3.23
N PRO A 192 -30.09 -26.09 3.54
CA PRO A 192 -31.01 -25.77 4.65
C PRO A 192 -30.35 -25.79 6.03
N ALA A 193 -29.25 -26.52 6.18
CA ALA A 193 -28.42 -26.47 7.38
C ALA A 193 -26.96 -26.25 6.97
N PHE A 194 -26.53 -24.98 6.89
CA PHE A 194 -25.24 -24.58 6.30
C PHE A 194 -24.02 -25.23 6.95
N TYR A 195 -24.04 -25.56 8.25
CA TYR A 195 -22.90 -26.19 8.93
C TYR A 195 -23.04 -27.72 9.10
N ASP A 196 -24.22 -28.28 8.84
CA ASP A 196 -24.42 -29.73 8.91
C ASP A 196 -23.92 -30.43 7.65
N ARG A 197 -22.72 -31.02 7.72
CA ARG A 197 -22.11 -31.73 6.59
C ARG A 197 -22.95 -32.91 6.08
N GLN A 198 -23.92 -33.40 6.86
CA GLN A 198 -24.82 -34.47 6.46
C GLN A 198 -26.07 -33.95 5.71
N SER A 199 -26.34 -32.64 5.77
CA SER A 199 -27.44 -32.04 5.01
C SER A 199 -27.14 -32.10 3.51
N GLU A 200 -28.04 -32.70 2.74
CA GLU A 200 -27.99 -32.66 1.28
C GLU A 200 -28.09 -31.21 0.81
N ALA A 201 -27.04 -30.74 0.14
CA ALA A 201 -27.05 -29.46 -0.55
C ALA A 201 -27.59 -29.67 -1.96
N ALA A 202 -28.44 -28.75 -2.41
CA ALA A 202 -29.00 -28.76 -3.75
C ALA A 202 -27.92 -28.74 -4.85
N GLY A 203 -28.33 -28.94 -6.10
CA GLY A 203 -27.46 -28.68 -7.25
C GLY A 203 -27.01 -27.22 -7.31
N THR A 204 -25.86 -26.97 -7.95
CA THR A 204 -25.36 -25.61 -8.13
C THR A 204 -26.30 -24.80 -9.02
N SER A 205 -26.73 -23.63 -8.56
CA SER A 205 -27.57 -22.70 -9.30
C SER A 205 -27.08 -21.27 -9.14
N ASP A 206 -27.35 -20.42 -10.13
CA ASP A 206 -27.11 -18.98 -10.03
C ASP A 206 -28.00 -18.38 -8.93
N LEU A 207 -27.42 -17.52 -8.10
CA LEU A 207 -28.16 -16.79 -7.08
C LEU A 207 -28.83 -15.57 -7.72
N THR A 208 -30.08 -15.34 -7.34
CA THR A 208 -30.84 -14.14 -7.74
C THR A 208 -30.43 -12.91 -6.92
N ASP A 209 -30.73 -11.71 -7.41
CA ASP A 209 -30.46 -10.44 -6.71
C ASP A 209 -31.06 -10.40 -5.29
N ASN A 210 -32.26 -10.97 -5.13
CA ASN A 210 -32.92 -11.06 -3.82
C ASN A 210 -32.16 -12.00 -2.88
N GLN A 211 -31.73 -13.17 -3.38
CA GLN A 211 -30.94 -14.12 -2.59
C GLN A 211 -29.59 -13.53 -2.20
N LEU A 212 -28.91 -12.79 -3.08
CA LEU A 212 -27.65 -12.12 -2.77
C LEU A 212 -27.81 -10.99 -1.74
N ARG A 213 -29.00 -10.37 -1.68
CA ARG A 213 -29.32 -9.35 -0.67
C ARG A 213 -29.65 -9.97 0.69
N ASP A 214 -30.42 -11.06 0.69
CA ASP A 214 -30.87 -11.73 1.91
C ASP A 214 -29.75 -12.56 2.55
N PHE A 215 -28.91 -13.19 1.72
CA PHE A 215 -27.75 -14.00 2.13
C PHE A 215 -26.45 -13.21 1.92
N ALA A 216 -26.34 -12.03 2.54
CA ALA A 216 -25.18 -11.15 2.44
C ALA A 216 -24.25 -11.25 3.67
N ARG A 217 -24.33 -12.34 4.46
CA ARG A 217 -23.36 -12.65 5.51
C ARG A 217 -22.36 -13.69 4.99
N TYR A 218 -21.12 -13.27 4.77
CA TYR A 218 -20.10 -14.03 4.07
C TYR A 218 -19.29 -14.88 5.06
N ASP A 219 -19.32 -16.20 4.92
CA ASP A 219 -18.45 -17.10 5.66
C ASP A 219 -17.23 -17.46 4.80
N LEU A 220 -16.14 -16.71 5.00
CA LEU A 220 -14.89 -16.93 4.26
C LEU A 220 -14.15 -18.20 4.71
N THR A 221 -14.46 -18.71 5.90
CA THR A 221 -13.87 -19.93 6.47
C THR A 221 -14.48 -21.20 5.88
N HIS A 222 -15.69 -21.11 5.31
CA HIS A 222 -16.38 -22.20 4.63
C HIS A 222 -16.68 -21.91 3.16
N GLY A 223 -16.35 -20.71 2.65
CA GLY A 223 -16.59 -20.30 1.27
C GLY A 223 -18.09 -20.21 0.94
N GLY A 224 -18.89 -19.64 1.85
CA GLY A 224 -20.35 -19.66 1.75
C GLY A 224 -21.05 -18.38 2.16
N LEU A 225 -22.37 -18.38 1.99
CA LEU A 225 -23.25 -17.26 2.34
C LEU A 225 -24.32 -17.70 3.32
N LEU A 226 -24.59 -16.85 4.31
CA LEU A 226 -25.60 -17.01 5.34
C LEU A 226 -26.57 -15.85 5.30
N PHE A 227 -27.77 -16.06 5.85
CA PHE A 227 -28.75 -15.00 6.02
C PHE A 227 -28.21 -13.86 6.91
N GLY A 228 -28.39 -12.62 6.47
CA GLY A 228 -27.92 -11.41 7.16
C GLY A 228 -26.93 -10.59 6.33
N THR A 229 -26.10 -9.78 7.00
CA THR A 229 -25.09 -8.90 6.37
C THR A 229 -23.73 -9.02 7.07
N GLY A 230 -22.65 -8.66 6.37
CA GLY A 230 -21.28 -8.64 6.90
C GLY A 230 -20.51 -9.93 6.60
N TRP A 231 -19.52 -10.28 7.42
CA TRP A 231 -18.81 -11.57 7.29
C TRP A 231 -18.64 -12.24 8.66
N VAL A 232 -18.43 -13.55 8.65
CA VAL A 232 -18.23 -14.37 9.86
C VAL A 232 -16.76 -14.37 10.22
N ARG A 233 -16.43 -13.89 11.42
CA ARG A 233 -15.06 -13.90 11.94
C ARG A 233 -14.70 -15.26 12.51
N LEU A 234 -13.42 -15.61 12.47
CA LEU A 234 -12.92 -16.79 13.17
C LEU A 234 -13.30 -16.72 14.67
N GLY A 235 -13.98 -17.74 15.17
CA GLY A 235 -14.41 -17.82 16.57
C GLY A 235 -15.79 -17.21 16.87
N ASP A 236 -16.47 -16.61 15.88
CA ASP A 236 -17.87 -16.20 16.05
C ASP A 236 -18.75 -17.41 16.39
N PRO A 237 -19.77 -17.26 17.26
CA PRO A 237 -20.71 -18.33 17.56
C PRO A 237 -21.51 -18.70 16.30
N ILE A 238 -21.39 -19.96 15.92
CA ILE A 238 -22.02 -20.54 14.73
C ILE A 238 -23.34 -21.21 15.11
N ASP A 239 -24.43 -20.76 14.49
CA ASP A 239 -25.74 -21.41 14.56
C ASP A 239 -25.88 -22.42 13.42
N SER A 240 -25.78 -23.71 13.78
CA SER A 240 -25.73 -24.81 12.82
C SER A 240 -27.02 -25.04 12.02
N ARG A 241 -28.14 -24.44 12.44
CA ARG A 241 -29.48 -24.67 11.87
C ARG A 241 -29.94 -23.60 10.87
N ARG A 242 -29.05 -22.72 10.43
CA ARG A 242 -29.42 -21.65 9.49
C ARG A 242 -29.28 -22.12 8.05
N ASP A 243 -30.26 -21.72 7.25
CA ASP A 243 -30.19 -21.80 5.80
C ASP A 243 -28.99 -20.98 5.29
N GLY A 244 -28.37 -21.46 4.22
CA GLY A 244 -27.28 -20.77 3.56
C GLY A 244 -26.98 -21.33 2.17
N TRP A 245 -25.89 -20.85 1.59
CA TRP A 245 -25.34 -21.29 0.32
C TRP A 245 -23.91 -21.76 0.52
N ARG A 246 -23.64 -23.03 0.21
CA ARG A 246 -22.31 -23.65 0.23
C ARG A 246 -21.67 -23.63 -1.13
N ASP A 247 -20.37 -23.90 -1.16
CA ASP A 247 -19.56 -24.03 -2.37
C ASP A 247 -19.84 -22.84 -3.31
N VAL A 248 -19.80 -21.63 -2.74
CA VAL A 248 -20.20 -20.43 -3.45
C VAL A 248 -19.06 -20.02 -4.36
N GLU A 249 -19.37 -19.93 -5.64
CA GLU A 249 -18.43 -19.58 -6.69
C GLU A 249 -18.85 -18.29 -7.39
N VAL A 250 -17.86 -17.52 -7.81
CA VAL A 250 -18.00 -16.19 -8.40
C VAL A 250 -17.45 -16.21 -9.82
N SER A 251 -18.18 -15.65 -10.77
CA SER A 251 -17.72 -15.48 -12.15
C SER A 251 -16.44 -14.64 -12.17
N ARG A 252 -15.32 -15.24 -12.60
CA ARG A 252 -14.00 -14.58 -12.63
C ARG A 252 -13.99 -13.39 -13.57
N ALA A 253 -14.60 -13.54 -14.75
CA ALA A 253 -14.64 -12.48 -15.76
C ALA A 253 -15.41 -11.26 -15.25
N ASP A 254 -16.55 -11.49 -14.59
CA ASP A 254 -17.34 -10.40 -14.01
C ASP A 254 -16.63 -9.77 -12.82
N LEU A 255 -15.99 -10.57 -11.96
CA LEU A 255 -15.18 -10.10 -10.83
C LEU A 255 -14.07 -9.15 -11.29
N ILE A 256 -13.26 -9.56 -12.27
CA ILE A 256 -12.16 -8.74 -12.81
C ILE A 256 -12.69 -7.46 -13.46
N LYS A 257 -13.81 -7.56 -14.17
CA LYS A 257 -14.46 -6.39 -14.78
C LYS A 257 -15.00 -5.41 -13.73
N ALA A 258 -15.57 -5.95 -12.65
CA ALA A 258 -16.18 -5.19 -11.57
C ALA A 258 -15.16 -4.56 -10.62
N PHE A 259 -13.99 -5.19 -10.50
CA PHE A 259 -12.86 -4.76 -9.68
C PHE A 259 -11.57 -4.82 -10.52
N PRO A 260 -11.38 -3.91 -11.50
CA PRO A 260 -10.19 -3.95 -12.34
C PRO A 260 -8.92 -3.87 -11.51
N ALA A 261 -7.91 -4.67 -11.88
CA ALA A 261 -6.59 -4.63 -11.27
C ALA A 261 -6.06 -3.19 -11.31
N GLN A 262 -5.66 -2.68 -10.15
CA GLN A 262 -5.13 -1.32 -9.99
C GLN A 262 -3.75 -1.11 -10.64
N ASP A 263 -3.27 -2.09 -11.42
CA ASP A 263 -2.04 -2.02 -12.25
C ASP A 263 -2.25 -1.36 -13.61
N GLN A 264 -3.43 -0.82 -13.87
CA GLN A 264 -3.39 0.50 -14.47
C GLN A 264 -3.11 1.49 -13.35
N GLU A 265 -1.84 1.91 -13.26
CA GLU A 265 -1.53 3.32 -13.00
C GLU A 265 -2.35 4.16 -13.99
N ALA A 266 -3.65 4.26 -13.72
CA ALA A 266 -4.50 5.18 -14.40
C ALA A 266 -3.88 6.53 -14.06
N ARG A 267 -3.72 7.38 -15.07
CA ARG A 267 -3.90 8.80 -14.84
C ARG A 267 -5.27 8.92 -14.16
N VAL A 268 -5.34 8.90 -12.83
CA VAL A 268 -6.59 9.04 -12.06
C VAL A 268 -7.01 10.51 -12.20
N PHE A 269 -7.45 10.88 -13.39
CA PHE A 269 -8.34 12.02 -13.59
C PHE A 269 -9.76 11.52 -13.31
N SER A 270 -10.02 11.02 -12.10
CA SER A 270 -11.28 10.38 -11.73
C SER A 270 -12.26 11.34 -11.07
N THR A 271 -12.42 12.50 -11.68
CA THR A 271 -13.71 13.19 -11.74
C THR A 271 -13.68 13.94 -13.08
N PRO A 272 -14.67 13.79 -13.97
CA PRO A 272 -14.77 14.66 -15.14
C PRO A 272 -14.90 16.10 -14.63
N ILE A 273 -13.81 16.85 -14.69
CA ILE A 273 -13.82 18.27 -14.37
C ILE A 273 -14.42 18.98 -15.57
N PRO A 274 -15.46 19.81 -15.38
CA PRO A 274 -15.97 20.61 -16.47
C PRO A 274 -14.90 21.61 -16.91
N ALA A 275 -14.72 21.78 -18.23
CA ALA A 275 -13.75 22.73 -18.77
C ALA A 275 -14.06 24.18 -18.36
N SER A 276 -15.32 24.47 -18.06
CA SER A 276 -15.79 25.75 -17.56
C SER A 276 -17.00 25.59 -16.64
N LEU A 277 -17.22 26.57 -15.78
CA LEU A 277 -18.42 26.68 -14.95
C LEU A 277 -19.26 27.89 -15.39
N PRO A 278 -20.61 27.82 -15.29
CA PRO A 278 -21.47 28.98 -15.51
C PRO A 278 -21.00 30.17 -14.66
N GLU A 279 -20.99 31.37 -15.25
CA GLU A 279 -20.61 32.65 -14.61
C GLU A 279 -19.13 32.79 -14.17
N ILE A 280 -18.39 31.68 -14.06
CA ILE A 280 -16.97 31.66 -13.62
C ILE A 280 -16.01 31.53 -14.81
N GLY A 281 -16.43 30.87 -15.90
CA GLY A 281 -15.59 30.63 -17.07
C GLY A 281 -14.68 29.40 -16.91
N THR A 282 -13.53 29.39 -17.59
CA THR A 282 -12.59 28.26 -17.57
C THR A 282 -12.09 27.98 -16.15
N VAL A 283 -12.07 26.70 -15.77
CA VAL A 283 -11.67 26.27 -14.43
C VAL A 283 -10.51 25.30 -14.46
N MET A 284 -9.80 25.19 -13.34
CA MET A 284 -8.74 24.21 -13.13
C MET A 284 -8.83 23.58 -11.73
N PRO A 285 -8.30 22.37 -11.55
CA PRO A 285 -8.16 21.77 -10.24
C PRO A 285 -6.96 22.31 -9.44
N LEU A 286 -7.01 22.10 -8.12
CA LEU A 286 -5.93 22.49 -7.21
C LEU A 286 -4.57 21.87 -7.55
N HIS A 287 -4.52 20.60 -7.98
CA HIS A 287 -3.26 19.96 -8.36
C HIS A 287 -2.58 20.67 -9.54
N GLU A 288 -3.36 21.17 -10.50
CA GLU A 288 -2.83 21.92 -11.64
C GLU A 288 -2.30 23.28 -11.18
N ALA A 289 -3.03 23.97 -10.30
CA ALA A 289 -2.58 25.22 -9.68
C ALA A 289 -1.26 25.05 -8.91
N LEU A 290 -1.10 23.94 -8.17
CA LEU A 290 0.15 23.63 -7.48
C LEU A 290 1.30 23.39 -8.46
N SER A 291 1.08 22.67 -9.55
CA SER A 291 2.09 22.48 -10.60
C SER A 291 2.54 23.83 -11.20
N TRP A 292 1.59 24.73 -11.45
CA TRP A 292 1.88 26.07 -11.96
C TRP A 292 2.66 26.94 -10.96
N LEU A 293 2.43 26.76 -9.65
CA LEU A 293 3.17 27.45 -8.59
C LEU A 293 4.56 26.86 -8.35
N ALA A 294 4.68 25.53 -8.38
CA ALA A 294 5.92 24.82 -8.10
C ALA A 294 6.92 24.90 -9.27
N HIS A 295 6.43 24.85 -10.51
CA HIS A 295 7.29 24.65 -11.68
C HIS A 295 6.95 25.51 -12.90
N GLY A 296 5.90 26.34 -12.82
CA GLY A 296 5.51 27.18 -13.95
C GLY A 296 5.06 26.41 -15.18
N LYS A 297 4.62 25.15 -15.02
CA LYS A 297 4.15 24.26 -16.07
C LYS A 297 2.91 23.47 -15.60
N PRO A 298 2.07 22.96 -16.51
CA PRO A 298 0.90 22.15 -16.14
C PRO A 298 1.32 20.79 -15.57
N SER A 299 0.45 20.17 -14.76
CA SER A 299 0.73 18.94 -14.00
C SER A 299 1.11 17.73 -14.86
N HIS A 300 0.58 17.65 -16.09
CA HIS A 300 0.89 16.57 -17.02
C HIS A 300 2.33 16.58 -17.53
N ASP A 301 3.01 17.75 -17.49
CA ASP A 301 4.40 17.90 -17.92
C ASP A 301 5.41 17.50 -16.84
N ILE A 302 4.95 17.18 -15.61
CA ILE A 302 5.80 16.98 -14.43
C ILE A 302 5.62 15.59 -13.82
N GLU A 303 4.95 14.67 -14.54
CA GLU A 303 4.77 13.28 -14.10
C GLU A 303 4.36 13.18 -12.62
N ILE A 304 3.36 13.97 -12.23
CA ILE A 304 2.76 13.88 -10.90
C ILE A 304 1.69 12.78 -10.98
N TRP A 305 1.86 11.76 -10.15
CA TRP A 305 0.94 10.62 -10.08
C TRP A 305 0.24 10.61 -8.73
N GLN A 306 -0.85 9.87 -8.63
CA GLN A 306 -1.56 9.68 -7.37
C GLN A 306 -1.74 8.19 -7.14
N ASN A 307 -1.46 7.71 -5.92
CA ASN A 307 -1.82 6.35 -5.55
C ASN A 307 -3.32 6.24 -5.23
N ALA A 308 -3.81 5.02 -5.14
CA ALA A 308 -5.22 4.75 -4.81
C ALA A 308 -5.68 5.32 -3.45
N ALA A 309 -4.75 5.67 -2.55
CA ALA A 309 -5.04 6.27 -1.25
C ALA A 309 -5.11 7.82 -1.27
N GLY A 310 -5.01 8.42 -2.45
CA GLY A 310 -5.01 9.87 -2.64
C GLY A 310 -3.65 10.54 -2.39
N GLY A 311 -2.59 9.76 -2.16
CA GLY A 311 -1.24 10.26 -1.94
C GLY A 311 -0.54 10.60 -3.25
N TRP A 312 0.17 11.73 -3.27
CA TRP A 312 0.97 12.16 -4.42
C TRP A 312 2.22 11.30 -4.54
N ILE A 313 2.47 10.79 -5.74
CA ILE A 313 3.69 10.11 -6.15
C ILE A 313 4.41 11.06 -7.10
N PHE A 314 5.62 11.45 -6.72
CA PHE A 314 6.52 12.21 -7.59
C PHE A 314 7.41 11.24 -8.34
N ARG A 315 7.52 11.42 -9.66
CA ARG A 315 8.49 10.67 -10.47
C ARG A 315 9.58 11.57 -11.00
N ASP A 316 10.76 11.00 -11.17
CA ASP A 316 11.83 11.65 -11.91
C ASP A 316 11.61 11.50 -13.43
N PRO A 317 12.38 12.18 -14.29
CA PRO A 317 12.24 12.07 -15.74
C PRO A 317 12.49 10.68 -16.34
N SER A 318 12.97 9.71 -15.54
CA SER A 318 13.11 8.30 -15.94
C SER A 318 11.86 7.48 -15.59
N GLY A 319 10.87 8.09 -14.94
CA GLY A 319 9.67 7.43 -14.44
C GLY A 319 9.87 6.73 -13.08
N ALA A 320 11.01 6.93 -12.40
CA ALA A 320 11.25 6.32 -11.10
C ALA A 320 10.60 7.13 -9.98
N VAL A 321 10.00 6.45 -8.99
CA VAL A 321 9.37 7.11 -7.83
C VAL A 321 10.43 7.78 -6.95
N ILE A 322 10.27 9.08 -6.72
CA ILE A 322 11.11 9.86 -5.83
C ILE A 322 10.67 9.59 -4.39
N LYS A 323 11.46 8.79 -3.66
CA LYS A 323 11.21 8.43 -2.26
C LYS A 323 11.79 9.50 -1.30
N PRO A 324 11.22 9.64 -0.08
CA PRO A 324 11.87 10.38 1.00
C PRO A 324 13.30 9.89 1.25
N HIS A 325 14.18 10.76 1.70
CA HIS A 325 15.51 10.34 2.13
C HIS A 325 15.42 9.45 3.38
N VAL A 326 16.42 8.58 3.57
CA VAL A 326 16.46 7.60 4.68
C VAL A 326 16.45 8.27 6.06
N ASP A 327 16.89 9.53 6.14
CA ASP A 327 16.88 10.37 7.34
C ASP A 327 15.52 11.04 7.62
N GLY A 328 14.50 10.77 6.81
CA GLY A 328 13.17 11.37 6.91
C GLY A 328 13.07 12.76 6.28
N SER A 329 14.15 13.31 5.71
CA SER A 329 14.10 14.58 4.98
C SER A 329 13.40 14.41 3.63
N HIS A 330 12.69 15.46 3.21
CA HIS A 330 11.94 15.45 1.96
C HIS A 330 12.83 15.86 0.79
N PRO A 331 12.79 15.12 -0.34
CA PRO A 331 13.39 15.53 -1.59
C PRO A 331 13.04 16.99 -1.95
N PRO A 332 13.96 17.75 -2.56
CA PRO A 332 13.74 19.16 -2.90
C PRO A 332 12.46 19.42 -3.71
N ILE A 333 12.06 18.46 -4.54
CA ILE A 333 10.81 18.52 -5.31
C ILE A 333 9.58 18.53 -4.39
N ILE A 334 9.56 17.69 -3.35
CA ILE A 334 8.44 17.61 -2.40
C ILE A 334 8.33 18.90 -1.59
N GLU A 335 9.46 19.48 -1.17
CA GLU A 335 9.45 20.76 -0.45
C GLU A 335 8.97 21.92 -1.34
N THR A 336 9.30 21.90 -2.64
CA THR A 336 8.79 22.88 -3.61
C THR A 336 7.25 22.82 -3.70
N TYR A 337 6.67 21.61 -3.74
CA TYR A 337 5.22 21.44 -3.72
C TYR A 337 4.59 21.84 -2.39
N ARG A 338 5.24 21.59 -1.25
CA ARG A 338 4.75 22.08 0.04
C ARG A 338 4.76 23.60 0.11
N GLN A 339 5.80 24.25 -0.40
CA GLN A 339 5.82 25.71 -0.49
C GLN A 339 4.70 26.25 -1.39
N ALA A 340 4.48 25.63 -2.55
CA ALA A 340 3.34 25.95 -3.41
C ALA A 340 2.00 25.76 -2.69
N SER A 341 1.86 24.66 -1.94
CA SER A 341 0.67 24.36 -1.14
C SER A 341 0.42 25.42 -0.06
N ARG A 342 1.44 25.81 0.70
CA ARG A 342 1.35 26.90 1.68
C ARG A 342 0.85 28.20 1.06
N THR A 343 1.45 28.61 -0.07
CA THR A 343 1.07 29.83 -0.79
C THR A 343 -0.37 29.78 -1.27
N LEU A 344 -0.79 28.67 -1.88
CA LEU A 344 -2.15 28.49 -2.38
C LEU A 344 -3.18 28.49 -1.24
N HIS A 345 -2.93 27.76 -0.16
CA HIS A 345 -3.83 27.70 0.99
C HIS A 345 -3.94 29.05 1.71
N SER A 346 -2.85 29.83 1.79
CA SER A 346 -2.91 31.19 2.32
C SER A 346 -3.90 32.05 1.54
N ALA A 347 -3.81 32.02 0.21
CA ALA A 347 -4.69 32.79 -0.68
C ALA A 347 -6.16 32.37 -0.59
N LEU A 348 -6.41 31.08 -0.34
CA LEU A 348 -7.76 30.55 -0.14
C LEU A 348 -8.35 30.94 1.23
N ARG A 349 -7.52 31.02 2.28
CA ARG A 349 -7.92 31.46 3.62
C ARG A 349 -8.20 32.96 3.68
N ASP A 350 -7.32 33.77 3.11
CA ASP A 350 -7.48 35.23 3.10
C ASP A 350 -8.53 35.70 2.06
N GLY A 351 -8.83 34.84 1.08
CA GLY A 351 -9.82 35.06 0.03
C GLY A 351 -9.35 35.95 -1.11
N SER A 352 -8.02 36.13 -1.26
CA SER A 352 -7.39 36.68 -2.47
C SER A 352 -7.54 35.76 -3.67
N LEU A 353 -7.78 34.46 -3.44
CA LEU A 353 -8.18 33.50 -4.45
C LEU A 353 -9.49 32.82 -4.04
N LEU A 354 -10.46 32.78 -4.96
CA LEU A 354 -11.73 32.11 -4.75
C LEU A 354 -11.69 30.68 -5.29
N SER A 355 -12.40 29.79 -4.60
CA SER A 355 -12.55 28.39 -4.97
C SER A 355 -14.02 27.99 -4.99
N TYR A 356 -14.32 27.00 -5.81
CA TYR A 356 -15.68 26.62 -6.15
C TYR A 356 -15.85 25.11 -6.14
N VAL A 357 -17.07 24.64 -5.89
CA VAL A 357 -17.48 23.26 -6.13
C VAL A 357 -18.64 23.25 -7.11
N ALA A 358 -18.62 22.28 -8.03
CA ALA A 358 -19.69 22.09 -9.00
C ALA A 358 -20.54 20.88 -8.57
N PRO A 359 -21.76 21.09 -8.06
CA PRO A 359 -22.67 19.98 -7.77
C PRO A 359 -23.10 19.29 -9.07
N ALA A 360 -23.50 18.02 -9.00
CA ALA A 360 -23.97 17.25 -10.15
C ALA A 360 -25.18 17.88 -10.88
N SER A 361 -25.92 18.75 -10.18
CA SER A 361 -27.00 19.58 -10.71
C SER A 361 -27.04 20.92 -9.97
N GLY A 362 -27.02 22.05 -10.67
CA GLY A 362 -27.19 23.39 -10.10
C GLY A 362 -26.03 24.36 -10.36
N THR A 363 -26.11 25.54 -9.74
CA THR A 363 -25.11 26.62 -9.85
C THR A 363 -23.84 26.27 -9.06
N PRO A 364 -22.64 26.64 -9.55
CA PRO A 364 -21.41 26.53 -8.78
C PRO A 364 -21.52 27.18 -7.40
N LEU A 365 -21.02 26.50 -6.37
CA LEU A 365 -21.00 27.02 -5.00
C LEU A 365 -19.59 27.45 -4.64
N GLN A 366 -19.45 28.65 -4.08
CA GLN A 366 -18.17 29.12 -3.55
C GLN A 366 -17.83 28.37 -2.25
N VAL A 367 -16.59 27.90 -2.13
CA VAL A 367 -16.09 27.29 -0.90
C VAL A 367 -15.85 28.38 0.15
N PRO A 368 -16.44 28.29 1.35
CA PRO A 368 -16.25 29.29 2.41
C PRO A 368 -14.79 29.37 2.87
N ARG A 369 -14.29 30.59 3.16
CA ARG A 369 -12.93 30.80 3.65
C ARG A 369 -12.59 29.96 4.90
N LEU A 370 -13.56 29.82 5.80
CA LEU A 370 -13.43 29.04 7.04
C LEU A 370 -13.13 27.56 6.81
N TYR A 371 -13.53 27.00 5.66
CA TYR A 371 -13.20 25.61 5.29
C TYR A 371 -11.68 25.39 5.30
N TRP A 372 -10.93 26.36 4.80
CA TRP A 372 -9.48 26.26 4.65
C TRP A 372 -8.71 26.32 5.96
N ASN A 373 -9.34 26.73 7.07
CA ASN A 373 -8.72 26.71 8.40
C ASN A 373 -8.53 25.28 8.94
N GLY A 374 -9.38 24.34 8.52
CA GLY A 374 -9.30 22.92 8.92
C GLY A 374 -8.35 22.09 8.05
N VAL A 375 -7.85 22.63 6.94
CA VAL A 375 -6.98 21.91 6.00
C VAL A 375 -5.51 22.14 6.37
N ASN A 376 -4.75 21.06 6.56
CA ASN A 376 -3.31 21.14 6.81
C ASN A 376 -2.54 21.43 5.50
N PRO A 377 -1.92 22.62 5.33
CA PRO A 377 -1.22 22.99 4.11
C PRO A 377 0.07 22.19 3.86
N GLU A 378 0.62 21.54 4.89
CA GLU A 378 1.81 20.66 4.79
C GLU A 378 1.46 19.28 4.22
N SER A 379 0.18 18.93 4.19
CA SER A 379 -0.30 17.67 3.67
C SER A 379 -0.75 17.82 2.22
N LEU A 380 0.08 17.35 1.29
CA LEU A 380 -0.24 17.31 -0.13
C LEU A 380 -1.39 16.33 -0.46
N ARG A 381 -1.78 15.49 0.51
CA ARG A 381 -2.94 14.59 0.42
C ARG A 381 -4.24 15.34 0.10
N TYR A 382 -4.35 16.62 0.47
CA TYR A 382 -5.57 17.42 0.28
C TYR A 382 -5.59 18.24 -1.01
N ALA A 383 -4.53 18.18 -1.82
CA ALA A 383 -4.45 18.92 -3.08
C ALA A 383 -5.26 18.28 -4.22
N TYR A 384 -5.79 17.06 -4.02
CA TYR A 384 -6.77 16.41 -4.91
C TYR A 384 -7.38 15.16 -4.23
N PRO A 385 -8.71 14.91 -4.27
CA PRO A 385 -9.86 15.77 -3.96
C PRO A 385 -10.15 15.80 -2.45
N GLY A 386 -11.17 16.57 -2.02
CA GLY A 386 -11.68 16.59 -0.65
C GLY A 386 -12.37 15.27 -0.23
N VAL A 387 -11.64 14.16 -0.24
CA VAL A 387 -12.12 12.81 0.06
C VAL A 387 -10.95 12.00 0.64
N THR A 388 -11.06 11.56 1.89
CA THR A 388 -10.29 10.37 2.32
C THR A 388 -10.93 9.13 1.71
N PRO A 389 -10.18 8.05 1.43
CA PRO A 389 -10.72 6.80 0.85
C PRO A 389 -11.97 6.25 1.58
N ASP A 390 -12.18 6.63 2.83
CA ASP A 390 -13.30 6.21 3.68
C ASP A 390 -14.68 6.75 3.24
N TYR A 391 -14.74 7.74 2.34
CA TYR A 391 -15.99 8.35 1.85
C TYR A 391 -16.26 7.98 0.38
N HIS A 392 -16.60 6.72 0.15
CA HIS A 392 -17.20 6.25 -1.10
C HIS A 392 -18.61 6.84 -1.28
N GLY A 393 -18.68 8.06 -1.83
CA GLY A 393 -19.93 8.69 -2.27
C GLY A 393 -20.00 10.20 -1.98
N ALA A 394 -20.07 11.00 -3.04
CA ALA A 394 -20.46 12.42 -3.05
C ALA A 394 -19.45 13.50 -2.57
N GLY A 395 -18.21 13.50 -3.07
CA GLY A 395 -17.30 14.65 -2.97
C GLY A 395 -17.25 15.47 -4.26
N CYS A 396 -17.58 16.77 -4.22
CA CYS A 396 -17.43 17.66 -5.37
C CYS A 396 -15.96 18.17 -5.46
N PRO A 397 -15.31 18.15 -6.64
CA PRO A 397 -13.95 18.67 -6.77
C PRO A 397 -13.92 20.17 -6.47
N VAL A 398 -12.86 20.60 -5.77
CA VAL A 398 -12.58 22.04 -5.58
C VAL A 398 -11.87 22.57 -6.82
N LEU A 399 -12.45 23.61 -7.41
CA LEU A 399 -12.05 24.20 -8.67
C LEU A 399 -11.69 25.68 -8.47
N LEU A 400 -10.75 26.16 -9.27
CA LEU A 400 -10.32 27.55 -9.32
C LEU A 400 -10.68 28.13 -10.70
N SER A 401 -11.08 29.39 -10.76
CA SER A 401 -11.13 30.10 -12.03
C SER A 401 -9.72 30.23 -12.59
N ARG A 402 -9.51 29.79 -13.83
CA ARG A 402 -8.24 29.94 -14.56
C ARG A 402 -7.80 31.39 -14.59
N GLN A 403 -8.72 32.27 -14.97
CA GLN A 403 -8.45 33.70 -15.10
C GLN A 403 -8.06 34.34 -13.77
N SER A 404 -8.82 34.06 -12.70
CA SER A 404 -8.53 34.61 -11.37
C SER A 404 -7.21 34.08 -10.82
N PHE A 405 -6.92 32.80 -11.02
CA PHE A 405 -5.64 32.21 -10.62
C PHE A 405 -4.47 32.82 -11.39
N ASP A 406 -4.57 32.98 -12.71
CA ASP A 406 -3.49 33.55 -13.52
C ASP A 406 -3.23 35.02 -13.15
N ALA A 407 -4.29 35.80 -12.90
CA ALA A 407 -4.17 37.17 -12.40
C ALA A 407 -3.56 37.25 -11.00
N TRP A 408 -4.01 36.40 -10.07
CA TRP A 408 -3.46 36.31 -8.72
C TRP A 408 -1.98 35.89 -8.75
N ARG A 409 -1.65 34.84 -9.50
CA ARG A 409 -0.29 34.33 -9.67
C ARG A 409 0.65 35.39 -10.24
N ALA A 410 0.17 36.18 -11.22
CA ALA A 410 0.92 37.31 -11.76
C ALA A 410 1.11 38.42 -10.71
N ALA A 411 0.12 38.67 -9.86
CA ALA A 411 0.20 39.67 -8.79
C ALA A 411 1.14 39.26 -7.64
N ILE A 412 1.24 37.96 -7.31
CA ILE A 412 2.18 37.45 -6.29
C ILE A 412 3.57 37.13 -6.85
N SER A 413 3.72 37.10 -8.18
CA SER A 413 5.00 37.01 -8.87
C SER A 413 5.52 38.42 -9.16
N PRO A 414 6.06 39.13 -8.15
CA PRO A 414 7.52 39.27 -8.15
C PRO A 414 8.12 39.56 -6.76
N ILE A 415 8.50 38.55 -5.97
CA ILE A 415 9.56 38.61 -4.93
C ILE A 415 9.99 37.16 -4.65
N LYS A 416 11.28 36.86 -4.85
CA LYS A 416 11.97 35.58 -4.61
C LYS A 416 11.48 34.38 -5.45
N ALA A 417 11.93 34.32 -6.71
CA ALA A 417 12.59 33.07 -7.07
C ALA A 417 13.69 32.86 -6.02
N PRO A 418 13.90 31.67 -5.43
CA PRO A 418 15.18 31.43 -4.81
C PRO A 418 16.23 31.87 -5.84
N GLU A 419 17.24 32.62 -5.43
CA GLU A 419 18.50 32.54 -6.14
C GLU A 419 18.84 31.03 -6.14
N LYS A 420 18.36 30.29 -7.16
CA LYS A 420 19.24 29.38 -7.84
C LYS A 420 20.42 30.26 -8.09
N THR A 421 21.53 30.00 -7.41
CA THR A 421 22.83 30.55 -7.75
C THR A 421 22.91 30.43 -9.25
N ARG A 422 22.62 31.52 -9.97
CA ARG A 422 22.64 31.50 -11.43
C ARG A 422 24.11 31.42 -11.70
N LEU A 423 24.64 30.21 -11.85
CA LEU A 423 25.97 30.01 -12.35
C LEU A 423 26.02 30.85 -13.62
N SER A 424 26.92 31.82 -13.64
CA SER A 424 27.03 32.69 -14.79
C SER A 424 27.32 31.81 -16.00
N HIS A 425 26.81 32.19 -17.17
CA HIS A 425 27.12 31.47 -18.41
C HIS A 425 28.64 31.28 -18.57
N GLY A 426 29.42 32.29 -18.18
CA GLY A 426 30.89 32.23 -18.15
C GLY A 426 31.46 31.18 -17.17
N TYR A 427 30.84 30.94 -16.02
CA TYR A 427 31.23 29.86 -15.11
C TYR A 427 31.05 28.49 -15.77
N VAL A 428 29.89 28.26 -16.40
CA VAL A 428 29.59 26.97 -17.05
C VAL A 428 30.50 26.76 -18.26
N VAL A 429 30.80 27.82 -19.03
CA VAL A 429 31.79 27.77 -20.11
C VAL A 429 33.18 27.39 -19.58
N ASN A 430 33.63 28.02 -18.50
CA ASN A 430 34.95 27.70 -17.91
C ASN A 430 35.02 26.28 -17.35
N TRP A 431 33.93 25.79 -16.74
CA TRP A 431 33.84 24.40 -16.30
C TRP A 431 33.98 23.43 -17.49
N CYS A 432 33.24 23.69 -18.58
CA CYS A 432 33.31 22.88 -19.80
C CYS A 432 34.71 22.90 -20.44
N LYS A 433 35.39 24.05 -20.42
CA LYS A 433 36.78 24.17 -20.90
C LYS A 433 37.73 23.33 -20.05
N HIS A 434 37.65 23.46 -18.74
CA HIS A 434 38.50 22.71 -17.81
C HIS A 434 38.31 21.19 -17.97
N TRP A 435 37.06 20.74 -18.17
CA TRP A 435 36.74 19.35 -18.47
C TRP A 435 37.45 18.85 -19.74
N ILE A 436 37.40 19.64 -20.82
CA ILE A 436 38.03 19.29 -22.11
C ILE A 436 39.56 19.28 -21.96
N GLU A 437 40.13 20.31 -21.31
CA GLU A 437 41.57 20.47 -21.10
C GLU A 437 42.17 19.39 -20.18
N SER A 438 41.38 18.89 -19.22
CA SER A 438 41.81 17.83 -18.29
C SER A 438 41.84 16.43 -18.91
N GLY A 439 41.49 16.28 -20.19
CA GLY A 439 41.55 14.99 -20.90
C GLY A 439 40.38 14.05 -20.60
N ASN A 440 39.30 14.54 -19.97
CA ASN A 440 38.11 13.72 -19.60
C ASN A 440 37.24 13.33 -20.82
N GLY A 441 37.59 13.82 -22.01
CA GLY A 441 37.01 13.46 -23.30
C GLY A 441 35.97 14.46 -23.82
N ASN A 442 35.68 14.37 -25.12
CA ASN A 442 34.82 15.32 -25.86
C ASN A 442 33.33 14.95 -25.89
N GLY A 443 32.90 14.02 -25.04
CA GLY A 443 31.51 13.56 -24.95
C GLY A 443 30.67 14.50 -24.09
N MET A 444 29.71 15.20 -24.71
CA MET A 444 28.81 16.14 -24.02
C MET A 444 27.96 15.45 -22.94
N ASP A 445 27.58 14.20 -23.17
CA ASP A 445 26.66 13.48 -22.31
C ASP A 445 27.34 13.06 -21.01
N LYS A 446 28.59 12.63 -21.12
CA LYS A 446 29.45 12.33 -19.97
C LYS A 446 29.81 13.60 -19.19
N ALA A 447 30.15 14.68 -19.90
CA ALA A 447 30.41 15.97 -19.29
C ALA A 447 29.16 16.53 -18.58
N TRP A 448 27.97 16.32 -19.15
CA TRP A 448 26.71 16.72 -18.54
C TRP A 448 26.41 15.94 -17.26
N GLN A 449 26.65 14.62 -17.26
CA GLN A 449 26.47 13.79 -16.07
C GLN A 449 27.41 14.22 -14.93
N ASP A 450 28.68 14.49 -15.26
CA ASP A 450 29.65 14.94 -14.26
C ASP A 450 29.37 16.37 -13.78
N PHE A 451 28.96 17.26 -14.68
CA PHE A 451 28.48 18.59 -14.31
C PHE A 451 27.28 18.52 -13.37
N GLN A 452 26.32 17.61 -13.60
CA GLN A 452 25.20 17.39 -12.71
C GLN A 452 25.59 16.70 -11.39
N ALA A 453 26.72 15.99 -11.31
CA ALA A 453 27.12 15.32 -10.06
C ALA A 453 27.45 16.31 -8.93
N THR A 454 27.74 17.57 -9.25
CA THR A 454 27.91 18.64 -8.27
C THR A 454 26.55 19.14 -7.78
N PRO A 455 26.25 19.09 -6.46
CA PRO A 455 24.95 19.50 -5.91
C PRO A 455 24.51 20.92 -6.29
N GLU A 456 25.47 21.83 -6.46
CA GLU A 456 25.25 23.24 -6.84
C GLU A 456 24.73 23.41 -8.29
N HIS A 457 24.87 22.37 -9.13
CA HIS A 457 24.48 22.37 -10.53
C HIS A 457 23.13 21.66 -10.77
N HIS A 458 22.57 21.01 -9.73
CA HIS A 458 21.32 20.27 -9.84
C HIS A 458 20.16 21.16 -10.30
N GLY A 459 19.39 20.65 -11.27
CA GLY A 459 18.21 21.34 -11.79
C GLY A 459 18.51 22.53 -12.71
N LEU A 460 19.75 22.64 -13.22
CA LEU A 460 20.08 23.44 -14.39
C LEU A 460 19.60 22.75 -15.67
N SER A 461 19.21 23.52 -16.68
CA SER A 461 18.74 22.96 -17.95
C SER A 461 19.92 22.50 -18.80
N ARG A 462 19.92 21.23 -19.22
CA ARG A 462 20.90 20.72 -20.19
C ARG A 462 20.86 21.54 -21.48
N ASP A 463 19.66 21.93 -21.91
CA ASP A 463 19.44 22.49 -23.24
C ASP A 463 19.60 24.01 -23.26
N ASP A 464 19.26 24.68 -22.16
CA ASP A 464 19.29 26.14 -22.07
C ASP A 464 20.55 26.68 -21.36
N VAL A 465 21.21 25.87 -20.52
CA VAL A 465 22.38 26.30 -19.74
C VAL A 465 23.64 25.58 -20.20
N PHE A 466 23.64 24.25 -20.20
CA PHE A 466 24.87 23.49 -20.45
C PHE A 466 25.24 23.37 -21.93
N ARG A 467 24.28 23.03 -22.80
CA ARG A 467 24.52 22.83 -24.24
C ARG A 467 25.03 24.10 -24.93
N PRO A 468 24.51 25.32 -24.64
CA PRO A 468 25.07 26.56 -25.18
C PRO A 468 26.51 26.78 -24.69
N ALA A 469 26.77 26.61 -23.40
CA ALA A 469 28.11 26.77 -22.81
C ALA A 469 29.12 25.74 -23.35
N TRP A 470 28.68 24.49 -23.55
CA TRP A 470 29.48 23.41 -24.13
C TRP A 470 29.84 23.67 -25.60
N ARG A 471 28.90 24.19 -26.38
CA ARG A 471 29.18 24.63 -27.76
C ARG A 471 30.20 25.75 -27.77
N GLU A 472 30.04 26.74 -26.90
CA GLU A 472 30.98 27.86 -26.80
C GLU A 472 32.38 27.41 -26.39
N ALA A 473 32.49 26.55 -25.37
CA ALA A 473 33.75 25.98 -24.89
C ALA A 473 34.48 25.12 -25.95
N LYS A 474 33.76 24.59 -26.95
CA LYS A 474 34.36 23.87 -28.08
C LYS A 474 34.79 24.76 -29.24
N THR A 475 34.19 25.96 -29.37
CA THR A 475 34.50 26.91 -30.45
C THR A 475 35.63 27.89 -30.11
N ARG A 476 36.04 28.00 -28.84
CA ARG A 476 37.11 28.88 -28.36
C ARG A 476 38.00 28.15 -27.37
#